data_AF-A0A0R1VN92-F1
#
_entry.id   AF-A0A0R1VN92-F1
#
_cell.length_a   1.000
_cell.length_b   1.000
_cell.length_c   1.000
_cell.angle_alpha   90.00
_cell.angle_beta   90.00
_cell.angle_gamma   90.00
#
_symmetry.space_group_name_H-M   'P 1'
#
loop_
_entity.id
_entity.type
_entity.pdbx_description
1 polymer ?
#
loop_
_entity_poly.entity_id
_entity_poly.type
_entity_poly.pdbx_seq_one_letter_code
_entity_poly.pdbx_strand_id
1 'polypeptide(L)'
;MDTLNIIIFVFFLALGYMLVTYRKNRKSEKYDERQAVIRGRGYKYAFIAIAVSDFLLLFLVDNLNVKITPVFLLLAPLLIGCMVFTGYTIFKGAYIAMHEKNLLLSSITFILLGVCELVFGILGLIENAAKWDHNVLLLLFGLFLLLVGVNYVYQLYISKVRK
;
A
#
# COMPACT_ATOMS: atom_id res chain seq x y z
N MET A 1 -9.88 -25.27 -7.83
CA MET A 1 -10.20 -23.94 -8.35
C MET A 1 -8.89 -23.26 -8.66
N ASP A 2 -8.70 -22.79 -9.89
CA ASP A 2 -7.47 -22.11 -10.28
C ASP A 2 -7.28 -20.84 -9.45
N THR A 3 -6.02 -20.51 -9.13
CA THR A 3 -5.63 -19.33 -8.36
C THR A 3 -6.25 -18.05 -8.93
N LEU A 4 -6.41 -17.98 -10.25
CA LEU A 4 -7.13 -16.93 -10.97
C LEU A 4 -8.58 -16.76 -10.49
N ASN A 5 -9.32 -17.86 -10.32
CA ASN A 5 -10.72 -17.85 -9.91
C ASN A 5 -10.89 -17.41 -8.45
N ILE A 6 -9.91 -17.73 -7.61
CA ILE A 6 -9.86 -17.26 -6.22
C ILE A 6 -9.59 -15.76 -6.17
N ILE A 7 -8.65 -15.25 -6.98
CA ILE A 7 -8.33 -13.82 -7.07
C ILE A 7 -9.53 -13.01 -7.56
N ILE A 8 -10.20 -13.48 -8.62
CA ILE A 8 -11.40 -12.82 -9.17
C ILE A 8 -12.52 -12.80 -8.12
N PHE A 9 -12.74 -13.91 -7.42
CA PHE A 9 -13.76 -14.00 -6.39
C PHE A 9 -13.48 -13.05 -5.22
N VAL A 10 -12.24 -13.00 -4.73
CA VAL A 10 -11.81 -12.08 -3.67
C VAL A 10 -11.92 -10.62 -4.11
N PHE A 11 -11.58 -10.31 -5.37
CA PHE A 11 -11.72 -8.96 -5.93
C PHE A 11 -13.18 -8.50 -5.94
N PHE A 12 -14.11 -9.32 -6.41
CA PHE A 12 -15.53 -8.95 -6.44
C PHE A 12 -16.15 -8.89 -5.02
N LEU A 13 -15.68 -9.71 -4.08
CA LEU A 13 -16.06 -9.61 -2.67
C LEU A 13 -15.56 -8.29 -2.05
N ALA A 14 -14.31 -7.92 -2.31
CA ALA A 14 -13.73 -6.66 -1.85
C ALA A 14 -14.43 -5.45 -2.48
N LEU A 15 -14.74 -5.51 -3.78
CA LEU A 15 -15.48 -4.47 -4.50
C LEU A 15 -16.90 -4.33 -3.96
N GLY A 16 -17.61 -5.44 -3.74
CA GLY A 16 -18.96 -5.46 -3.16
C GLY A 16 -18.99 -4.90 -1.74
N TYR A 17 -18.04 -5.31 -0.89
CA TYR A 17 -17.87 -4.75 0.44
C TYR A 17 -17.58 -3.24 0.39
N MET A 18 -16.71 -2.81 -0.51
CA MET A 18 -16.36 -1.39 -0.69
C MET A 18 -17.57 -0.56 -1.12
N LEU A 19 -18.38 -1.04 -2.07
CA LEU A 19 -19.59 -0.34 -2.54
C LEU A 19 -20.68 -0.24 -1.46
N VAL A 20 -20.86 -1.30 -0.66
CA VAL A 20 -21.83 -1.34 0.44
C VAL A 20 -21.39 -0.42 1.59
N THR A 21 -20.10 -0.41 1.93
CA THR A 21 -19.55 0.47 2.99
C THR A 21 -19.47 1.93 2.56
N TYR A 22 -19.21 2.20 1.27
CA TYR A 22 -19.20 3.55 0.70
C TYR A 22 -20.55 4.26 0.84
N ARG A 23 -21.67 3.53 0.69
CA ARG A 23 -23.02 4.10 0.90
C ARG A 23 -23.38 4.33 2.37
N LYS A 24 -22.84 3.53 3.30
CA LYS A 24 -23.20 3.58 4.73
C LYS A 24 -22.42 4.65 5.51
N ASN A 25 -21.24 5.06 5.03
CA ASN A 25 -20.32 5.95 5.75
C ASN A 25 -20.37 7.43 5.32
N ARG A 26 -21.54 7.93 4.90
CA ARG A 26 -21.71 9.38 4.62
C ARG A 26 -21.57 10.29 5.87
N LYS A 27 -21.50 9.71 7.07
CA LYS A 27 -20.84 10.34 8.22
C LYS A 27 -19.34 10.10 8.10
N SER A 28 -18.74 10.61 7.03
CA SER A 28 -17.31 10.43 6.76
C SER A 28 -16.54 10.98 7.94
N GLU A 29 -15.58 10.23 8.46
CA GLU A 29 -14.50 10.82 9.24
C GLU A 29 -13.87 11.91 8.36
N LYS A 30 -14.20 13.16 8.64
CA LYS A 30 -13.90 14.28 7.75
C LYS A 30 -12.43 14.63 7.93
N TYR A 31 -11.63 14.39 6.90
CA TYR A 31 -10.41 15.15 6.69
C TYR A 31 -10.79 16.63 6.62
N ASP A 32 -10.06 17.50 7.30
CA ASP A 32 -10.26 18.94 7.12
C ASP A 32 -9.81 19.38 5.72
N GLU A 33 -10.15 20.63 5.37
CA GLU A 33 -9.78 21.22 4.08
C GLU A 33 -8.27 21.21 3.85
N ARG A 34 -7.46 21.42 4.90
CA ARG A 34 -6.00 21.40 4.83
C ARG A 34 -5.48 20.00 4.51
N GLN A 35 -5.99 18.97 5.17
CA GLN A 35 -5.66 17.58 4.93
C GLN A 35 -6.11 17.16 3.52
N ALA A 36 -7.29 17.61 3.06
CA ALA A 36 -7.76 17.35 1.70
C ALA A 36 -6.81 17.93 0.64
N VAL A 37 -6.37 19.18 0.80
CA VAL A 37 -5.40 19.81 -0.11
C VAL A 37 -4.06 19.07 -0.11
N ILE A 38 -3.57 18.68 1.07
CA ILE A 38 -2.33 17.90 1.20
C ILE A 38 -2.47 16.56 0.47
N ARG A 39 -3.53 15.79 0.74
CA ARG A 39 -3.79 14.51 0.08
C ARG A 39 -3.91 14.68 -1.44
N GLY A 40 -4.55 15.75 -1.91
CA GLY A 40 -4.59 16.10 -3.33
C GLY A 40 -3.20 16.25 -3.96
N ARG A 41 -2.26 16.89 -3.27
CA ARG A 41 -0.85 16.94 -3.72
C ARG A 41 -0.17 15.57 -3.64
N GLY A 42 -0.46 14.80 -2.59
CA GLY A 42 0.03 13.42 -2.44
C GLY A 42 -0.37 12.53 -3.62
N TYR A 43 -1.61 12.62 -4.09
CA TYR A 43 -2.07 11.88 -5.27
C TYR A 43 -1.30 12.27 -6.54
N LYS A 44 -0.98 13.56 -6.71
CA LYS A 44 -0.14 14.01 -7.84
C LYS A 44 1.25 13.38 -7.79
N TYR A 45 1.89 13.35 -6.62
CA TYR A 45 3.21 12.73 -6.47
C TYR A 45 3.17 11.22 -6.67
N ALA A 46 2.13 10.55 -6.16
CA ALA A 46 1.92 9.11 -6.37
C ALA A 46 1.72 8.78 -7.85
N PHE A 47 0.93 9.57 -8.58
CA PHE A 47 0.72 9.40 -10.01
C PHE A 47 2.04 9.57 -10.80
N ILE A 48 2.82 10.61 -10.49
CA ILE A 48 4.14 10.80 -11.11
C ILE A 48 5.06 9.61 -10.80
N ALA A 49 5.08 9.11 -9.56
CA ALA A 49 5.89 7.96 -9.18
C ALA A 49 5.48 6.68 -9.91
N ILE A 50 4.17 6.44 -10.10
CA ILE A 50 3.64 5.34 -10.92
C ILE A 50 4.14 5.48 -12.36
N ALA A 51 3.91 6.62 -13.00
CA ALA A 51 4.29 6.85 -14.40
C ALA A 51 5.80 6.69 -14.64
N VAL A 52 6.63 7.19 -13.72
CA VAL A 52 8.09 7.01 -13.78
C VAL A 52 8.48 5.54 -13.60
N SER A 53 7.84 4.84 -12.66
CA SER A 53 8.10 3.42 -12.42
C SER A 53 7.70 2.56 -13.62
N ASP A 54 6.53 2.82 -14.22
CA ASP A 54 6.05 2.18 -15.44
C ASP A 54 7.05 2.37 -16.59
N PHE A 55 7.48 3.61 -16.82
CA PHE A 55 8.46 3.92 -17.87
C PHE A 55 9.79 3.18 -17.64
N LEU A 56 10.30 3.16 -16.41
CA LEU A 56 11.52 2.44 -16.08
C LEU A 56 11.36 0.93 -16.29
N LEU A 57 10.25 0.33 -15.87
CA LEU A 57 10.00 -1.09 -16.06
C LEU A 57 9.88 -1.46 -17.54
N LEU A 58 9.20 -0.65 -18.35
CA LEU A 58 9.15 -0.83 -19.81
C LEU A 58 10.55 -0.74 -20.41
N PHE A 59 11.35 0.25 -19.99
CA PHE A 59 12.73 0.39 -20.45
C PHE A 59 13.58 -0.87 -20.12
N LEU A 60 13.44 -1.43 -18.91
CA LEU A 60 14.14 -2.66 -18.50
C LEU A 60 13.74 -3.87 -19.36
N VAL A 61 12.44 -3.99 -19.68
CA VAL A 61 11.93 -5.09 -20.51
C VAL A 61 12.45 -4.98 -21.94
N ASP A 62 12.30 -3.80 -22.57
CA ASP A 62 12.55 -3.62 -23.99
C ASP A 62 14.05 -3.48 -24.32
N ASN A 63 14.85 -2.86 -23.45
CA ASN A 63 16.26 -2.54 -23.73
C ASN A 63 17.24 -3.46 -23.01
N LEU A 64 16.86 -4.02 -21.86
CA LEU A 64 17.73 -4.89 -21.05
C LEU A 64 17.26 -6.34 -21.00
N ASN A 65 16.20 -6.69 -21.73
CA ASN A 65 15.63 -8.04 -21.83
C ASN A 65 15.34 -8.68 -20.46
N VAL A 66 14.99 -7.87 -19.46
CA VAL A 66 14.65 -8.36 -18.13
C VAL A 66 13.31 -9.09 -18.23
N LYS A 67 13.28 -10.36 -17.83
CA LYS A 67 12.04 -11.14 -17.77
C LYS A 67 11.22 -10.71 -16.55
N ILE A 68 10.11 -10.03 -16.81
CA ILE A 68 9.19 -9.52 -15.78
C ILE A 68 7.80 -10.10 -16.05
N THR A 69 7.13 -10.63 -15.03
CA THR A 69 5.75 -11.08 -15.18
C THR A 69 4.78 -9.90 -15.35
N PRO A 70 3.66 -10.07 -16.09
CA PRO A 70 2.64 -9.03 -16.21
C PRO A 70 2.07 -8.54 -14.88
N VAL A 71 2.02 -9.42 -13.87
CA VAL A 71 1.57 -9.08 -12.52
C VAL A 71 2.52 -8.09 -11.86
N PHE A 72 3.84 -8.26 -12.03
CA PHE A 72 4.84 -7.34 -11.51
C PHE A 72 4.75 -5.96 -12.18
N LEU A 73 4.61 -5.93 -13.51
CA LEU A 73 4.45 -4.69 -14.27
C LEU A 73 3.24 -3.88 -13.79
N LEU A 74 2.16 -4.53 -13.39
CA LEU A 74 0.97 -3.85 -12.87
C LEU A 74 1.13 -3.42 -11.41
N LEU A 75 1.56 -4.32 -10.53
CA LEU A 75 1.47 -4.11 -9.08
C LEU A 75 2.64 -3.31 -8.50
N ALA A 76 3.86 -3.47 -9.02
CA ALA A 76 5.02 -2.78 -8.45
C ALA A 76 4.88 -1.23 -8.54
N PRO A 77 4.51 -0.64 -9.70
CA PRO A 77 4.28 0.80 -9.81
C PRO A 77 3.17 1.29 -8.89
N LEU A 78 2.05 0.55 -8.79
CA LEU A 78 0.95 0.90 -7.90
C LEU A 78 1.38 0.90 -6.42
N LEU A 79 2.15 -0.11 -5.98
CA LEU A 79 2.67 -0.18 -4.61
C LEU A 79 3.64 0.97 -4.33
N ILE A 80 4.51 1.32 -5.29
CA ILE A 80 5.39 2.50 -5.19
C ILE A 80 4.56 3.78 -5.06
N GLY A 81 3.52 3.96 -5.88
CA GLY A 81 2.60 5.08 -5.78
C GLY A 81 1.92 5.16 -4.41
N CYS A 82 1.42 4.04 -3.89
CA CYS A 82 0.83 3.93 -2.56
C CYS A 82 1.82 4.33 -1.46
N MET A 83 3.08 3.87 -1.55
CA MET A 83 4.13 4.25 -0.59
C MET A 83 4.47 5.73 -0.67
N VAL A 84 4.58 6.31 -1.88
CA VAL A 84 4.84 7.75 -2.06
C VAL A 84 3.69 8.60 -1.50
N PHE A 85 2.44 8.25 -1.82
CA PHE A 85 1.26 8.90 -1.25
C PHE A 85 1.29 8.84 0.27
N THR A 86 1.50 7.64 0.82
CA THR A 86 1.45 7.36 2.25
C THR A 86 2.57 8.09 2.98
N GLY A 87 3.81 7.97 2.52
CA GLY A 87 4.94 8.71 3.07
C GLY A 87 4.69 10.21 3.07
N TYR A 88 4.31 10.79 1.93
CA TYR A 88 4.06 12.23 1.84
C TYR A 88 2.97 12.71 2.80
N THR A 89 1.85 12.00 2.86
CA THR A 89 0.72 12.37 3.72
C THR A 89 1.01 12.14 5.21
N ILE A 90 1.81 11.13 5.56
CA ILE A 90 2.33 10.94 6.92
C ILE A 90 3.22 12.11 7.32
N PHE A 91 4.23 12.45 6.51
CA PHE A 91 5.14 13.57 6.78
C PHE A 91 4.42 14.91 6.92
N LYS A 92 3.27 15.08 6.27
CA LYS A 92 2.44 16.29 6.34
C LYS A 92 1.29 16.20 7.34
N GLY A 93 1.17 15.10 8.10
CA GLY A 93 0.15 14.94 9.14
C GLY A 93 -1.28 14.84 8.60
N ALA A 94 -1.45 14.38 7.35
CA ALA A 94 -2.72 14.30 6.65
C ALA A 94 -3.12 12.86 6.26
N TYR A 95 -2.43 11.85 6.78
CA TYR A 95 -2.71 10.44 6.46
C TYR A 95 -3.93 9.90 7.22
N ILE A 96 -4.02 10.15 8.54
CA ILE A 96 -5.11 9.64 9.38
C ILE A 96 -6.24 10.68 9.46
N ALA A 97 -7.49 10.22 9.36
CA ALA A 97 -8.67 11.06 9.57
C ALA A 97 -8.84 11.42 11.06
N MET A 98 -9.52 12.53 11.37
CA MET A 98 -9.59 13.03 12.75
C MET A 98 -10.27 12.09 13.77
N HIS A 99 -11.03 11.09 13.33
CA HIS A 99 -11.89 10.26 14.20
C HIS A 99 -11.65 8.75 14.04
N GLU A 100 -10.50 8.36 13.47
CA GLU A 100 -10.20 6.96 13.18
C GLU A 100 -10.22 6.11 14.46
N LYS A 101 -11.10 5.10 14.49
CA LYS A 101 -11.22 4.16 15.60
C LYS A 101 -10.29 2.97 15.39
N ASN A 102 -9.94 2.29 16.49
CA ASN A 102 -9.19 1.02 16.49
C ASN A 102 -7.75 1.07 15.93
N LEU A 103 -7.11 2.24 15.94
CA LEU A 103 -5.73 2.42 15.47
C LEU A 103 -4.74 1.39 16.03
N LEU A 104 -4.91 0.95 17.29
CA LEU A 104 -4.01 -0.03 17.92
C LEU A 104 -4.16 -1.42 17.32
N LEU A 105 -5.39 -1.88 17.08
CA LEU A 105 -5.61 -3.20 16.48
C LEU A 105 -5.12 -3.19 15.04
N SER A 106 -5.47 -2.15 14.27
CA SER A 106 -5.03 -1.99 12.89
C SER A 106 -3.50 -1.89 12.78
N SER A 107 -2.84 -1.20 13.70
CA SER A 107 -1.38 -1.09 13.68
C SER A 107 -0.70 -2.44 13.89
N ILE A 108 -1.17 -3.23 14.88
CA ILE A 108 -0.65 -4.58 15.14
C ILE A 108 -0.86 -5.47 13.91
N THR A 109 -2.06 -5.45 13.32
CA THR A 109 -2.35 -6.24 12.12
C THR A 109 -1.43 -5.89 10.95
N PHE A 110 -1.25 -4.60 10.65
CA PHE A 110 -0.39 -4.19 9.54
C PHE A 110 1.09 -4.48 9.82
N ILE A 111 1.55 -4.35 11.06
CA ILE A 111 2.92 -4.70 11.42
C ILE A 111 3.14 -6.20 11.26
N LEU A 112 2.27 -7.04 11.81
CA LEU A 112 2.40 -8.50 11.71
C LEU A 112 2.37 -8.98 10.27
N LEU A 113 1.39 -8.53 9.48
CA LEU A 113 1.32 -8.87 8.05
C LEU A 113 2.55 -8.35 7.30
N GLY A 114 2.96 -7.11 7.55
CA GLY A 114 4.14 -6.52 6.91
C GLY A 114 5.42 -7.31 7.19
N VAL A 115 5.64 -7.74 8.43
CA VAL A 115 6.78 -8.61 8.79
C VAL A 115 6.67 -9.97 8.11
N CYS A 116 5.50 -10.60 8.10
CA CYS A 116 5.30 -11.89 7.43
C CYS A 116 5.64 -11.80 5.94
N GLU A 117 5.11 -10.80 5.23
CA GLU A 117 5.38 -10.59 3.80
C GLU A 117 6.87 -10.35 3.52
N LEU A 118 7.56 -9.59 4.38
CA LEU A 118 9.00 -9.39 4.27
C LEU A 118 9.78 -10.70 4.47
N VAL A 119 9.43 -11.48 5.48
CA VAL A 119 10.08 -12.77 5.75
C VAL A 119 9.88 -13.73 4.58
N PHE A 120 8.65 -13.88 4.08
CA PHE A 120 8.37 -14.74 2.93
C PHE A 120 9.06 -14.24 1.65
N GLY A 121 9.09 -12.93 1.41
CA GLY A 121 9.82 -12.36 0.28
C GLY A 121 11.33 -12.63 0.36
N ILE A 122 11.95 -12.44 1.53
CA ILE A 122 13.39 -12.70 1.72
C ILE A 122 13.70 -14.18 1.57
N LEU A 123 12.94 -15.05 2.25
CA LEU A 123 13.14 -16.51 2.15
C LEU A 123 12.93 -17.01 0.72
N GLY A 124 11.90 -16.51 0.03
CA GLY A 124 11.64 -16.86 -1.36
C GLY A 124 12.76 -16.44 -2.32
N LEU A 125 13.41 -15.28 -2.08
CA LEU A 125 14.58 -14.85 -2.86
C LEU A 125 15.81 -15.73 -2.59
N ILE A 126 16.01 -16.15 -1.34
CA ILE A 126 17.11 -17.05 -0.96
C ILE A 126 16.91 -18.44 -1.57
N GLU A 127 15.68 -18.96 -1.53
CA GLU A 127 15.35 -20.29 -2.03
C GLU A 127 15.36 -20.36 -3.57
N ASN A 128 14.79 -19.36 -4.23
CA ASN A 128 14.67 -19.35 -5.68
C ASN A 128 14.72 -17.93 -6.27
N ALA A 129 15.95 -17.49 -6.55
CA ALA A 129 16.22 -16.21 -7.19
C ALA A 129 15.57 -16.06 -8.58
N ALA A 130 15.18 -17.14 -9.26
CA ALA A 130 14.51 -17.03 -10.57
C ALA A 130 13.08 -16.47 -10.45
N LYS A 131 12.43 -16.56 -9.27
CA LYS A 131 11.12 -15.97 -8.96
C LYS A 131 11.24 -14.58 -8.31
N TRP A 132 12.27 -13.83 -8.65
CA TRP A 132 12.60 -12.56 -8.01
C TRP A 132 11.45 -11.56 -8.04
N ASP A 133 10.69 -11.50 -9.13
CA ASP A 133 9.63 -10.54 -9.34
C ASP A 133 8.47 -10.74 -8.34
N HIS A 134 7.98 -11.97 -8.19
CA HIS A 134 6.98 -12.30 -7.18
C HIS A 134 7.45 -11.94 -5.77
N ASN A 135 8.68 -12.32 -5.42
CA ASN A 135 9.20 -12.09 -4.08
C ASN A 135 9.43 -10.60 -3.80
N VAL A 136 9.87 -9.82 -4.80
CA VAL A 136 10.01 -8.36 -4.67
C VAL A 136 8.65 -7.68 -4.48
N LEU A 137 7.56 -8.19 -5.07
CA LEU A 137 6.21 -7.67 -4.77
C LEU A 137 5.83 -7.91 -3.30
N LEU A 138 6.13 -9.08 -2.74
CA LEU A 138 5.91 -9.36 -1.32
C LEU A 138 6.71 -8.36 -0.46
N LEU A 139 7.96 -8.08 -0.83
CA LEU A 139 8.78 -7.08 -0.13
C LEU A 139 8.18 -5.68 -0.19
N LEU A 140 7.78 -5.22 -1.39
CA LEU A 140 7.17 -3.89 -1.58
C LEU A 140 5.86 -3.77 -0.78
N PHE A 141 5.04 -4.81 -0.79
CA PHE A 141 3.79 -4.83 -0.03
C PHE A 141 4.05 -4.87 1.48
N GLY A 142 5.01 -5.67 1.93
CA GLY A 142 5.42 -5.74 3.33
C GLY A 142 5.93 -4.40 3.86
N LEU A 143 6.79 -3.71 3.10
CA LEU A 143 7.27 -2.36 3.44
C LEU A 143 6.12 -1.35 3.52
N PHE A 144 5.18 -1.39 2.58
CA PHE A 144 4.00 -0.54 2.61
C PHE A 144 3.18 -0.76 3.89
N LEU A 145 2.90 -2.01 4.26
CA LEU A 145 2.15 -2.33 5.47
C LEU A 145 2.87 -1.87 6.74
N LEU A 146 4.19 -2.07 6.82
CA LEU A 146 4.99 -1.57 7.95
C LEU A 146 4.93 -0.05 8.06
N LEU A 147 5.04 0.67 6.94
CA LEU A 147 4.95 2.13 6.93
C LEU A 147 3.63 2.62 7.53
N VAL A 148 2.52 1.99 7.15
CA VAL A 148 1.18 2.30 7.68
C VAL A 148 1.07 1.94 9.16
N GLY A 149 1.46 0.71 9.53
CA GLY A 149 1.36 0.21 10.89
C GLY A 149 2.19 1.03 11.89
N VAL A 150 3.44 1.36 11.55
CA VAL A 150 4.32 2.21 12.37
C VAL A 150 3.74 3.62 12.53
N ASN A 151 3.20 4.20 11.46
CA ASN A 151 2.54 5.49 11.56
C ASN A 151 1.33 5.48 12.50
N TYR A 152 0.55 4.40 12.52
CA TYR A 152 -0.57 4.29 13.47
C TYR A 152 -0.08 4.21 14.92
N VAL A 153 1.02 3.48 15.19
CA VAL A 153 1.67 3.48 16.50
C VAL A 153 2.16 4.87 16.90
N TYR A 154 2.82 5.57 15.98
CA TYR A 154 3.31 6.94 16.19
C TYR A 154 2.17 7.90 16.56
N GLN A 155 1.03 7.80 15.88
CA GLN A 155 -0.12 8.66 16.13
C GLN A 155 -0.81 8.34 17.46
N LEU A 156 -0.88 7.07 17.84
CA LEU A 156 -1.31 6.68 19.19
C LEU A 156 -0.39 7.26 20.27
N TYR A 157 0.92 7.21 20.07
CA TYR A 157 1.89 7.81 21.00
C TYR A 157 1.67 9.31 21.16
N ILE A 158 1.55 10.07 20.07
CA ILE A 158 1.27 11.52 20.12
C ILE A 158 -0.04 11.80 20.87
N SER A 159 -1.09 11.01 20.61
CA SER A 159 -2.39 11.19 21.25
C SER A 159 -2.37 10.98 22.76
N LYS A 160 -1.42 10.18 23.28
CA LYS A 160 -1.23 9.96 24.72
C LYS A 160 -0.41 11.07 25.36
N VAL A 161 0.60 11.59 24.66
CA VAL A 161 1.50 12.65 25.18
C VAL A 161 0.84 14.03 25.20
N ARG A 162 -0.09 14.31 24.27
CA ARG A 162 -0.82 15.59 24.21
C ARG A 162 -2.07 15.66 25.08
N LYS A 163 -2.33 14.65 25.92
CA LYS A 163 -3.37 14.68 26.95
C LYS A 163 -2.76 15.15 28.26
#